data_AF-K2FT44-F1
#
_entry.id   AF-K2FT44-F1
#
_cell.length_a   1.000
_cell.length_b   1.000
_cell.length_c   1.000
_cell.angle_alpha   90.00
_cell.angle_beta   90.00
_cell.angle_gamma   90.00
#
_symmetry.space_group_name_H-M   'P 1'
#
loop_
_entity.id
_entity.type
_entity.pdbx_description
1 polymer ?
#
loop_
_entity_poly.entity_id
_entity_poly.type
_entity_poly.pdbx_seq_one_letter_code
_entity_poly.pdbx_strand_id
1 'polypeptide(L)' 'MEKVKIEQSCGVFSWAAGWLFTVGFLKLAFWKGVMAIIIWPYYIGTYVSTLVQK' A
#
# COMPACT_ATOMS: atom_id res chain seq x y z
N MET A 1 -12.97 -0.88 34.24
CA MET A 1 -13.02 -1.58 32.94
C MET A 1 -11.86 -1.07 32.11
N GLU A 2 -10.80 -1.86 32.00
CA GLU A 2 -9.62 -1.50 31.21
C GLU A 2 -9.95 -1.70 29.73
N LYS A 3 -9.99 -0.62 28.95
CA LYS A 3 -10.27 -0.69 27.51
C LYS A 3 -9.05 -1.30 26.83
N VAL A 4 -9.12 -2.58 26.47
CA VAL A 4 -8.09 -3.24 25.65
C VAL A 4 -7.93 -2.45 24.35
N LYS A 5 -6.82 -1.71 24.24
CA LYS A 5 -6.46 -0.95 23.05
C LYS A 5 -5.98 -1.97 22.02
N ILE A 6 -6.83 -2.28 21.04
CA ILE A 6 -6.45 -3.17 19.94
C ILE A 6 -5.46 -2.41 19.05
N GLU A 7 -4.17 -2.70 19.20
CA GLU A 7 -3.08 -2.18 18.36
C GLU A 7 -3.14 -2.89 16.99
N GLN A 8 -3.88 -2.31 16.04
CA GLN A 8 -4.16 -2.94 14.74
C GLN A 8 -2.96 -2.80 13.80
N SER A 9 -1.97 -3.69 13.94
CA SER A 9 -0.79 -3.71 13.06
C SER A 9 -1.10 -4.25 11.65
N CYS A 10 -2.33 -4.72 11.40
CA CYS A 10 -2.74 -5.37 10.15
C CYS A 10 -2.73 -4.44 8.93
N GLY A 11 -2.84 -3.11 9.14
CA GLY A 11 -2.86 -2.14 8.04
C GLY A 11 -1.55 -2.08 7.26
N VAL A 12 -0.42 -2.05 7.97
CA VAL A 12 0.92 -1.98 7.33
C VAL A 12 1.27 -3.31 6.65
N PHE A 13 0.92 -4.43 7.28
CA PHE A 13 1.17 -5.75 6.70
C PHE A 13 0.38 -5.97 5.42
N SER A 14 -0.92 -5.66 5.43
CA SER A 14 -1.79 -5.82 4.25
C SER A 14 -1.33 -4.93 3.09
N TRP A 15 -0.87 -3.71 3.40
CA TRP A 15 -0.32 -2.78 2.42
C TRP A 15 0.97 -3.32 1.80
N ALA A 16 1.94 -3.73 2.62
CA ALA A 16 3.21 -4.28 2.14
C ALA A 16 3.03 -5.58 1.36
N ALA A 17 2.17 -6.49 1.84
CA ALA A 17 1.86 -7.76 1.17
C ALA A 17 1.18 -7.54 -0.18
N GLY A 18 0.22 -6.61 -0.28
CA GLY A 18 -0.42 -6.26 -1.55
C GLY A 18 0.56 -5.72 -2.59
N TRP A 19 1.51 -4.87 -2.19
CA TRP A 19 2.52 -4.37 -3.11
C TRP A 19 3.54 -5.41 -3.54
N LEU A 20 4.07 -6.20 -2.60
CA LEU A 20 5.01 -7.28 -2.91
C LEU A 20 4.38 -8.31 -3.85
N PHE A 21 3.10 -8.65 -3.62
CA PHE A 21 2.33 -9.49 -4.53
C PHE A 21 2.24 -8.89 -5.93
N THR A 22 1.91 -7.60 -6.04
CA THR A 22 1.73 -6.96 -7.35
C THR A 22 3.05 -6.79 -8.11
N VAL A 23 4.16 -6.50 -7.43
CA VAL A 23 5.50 -6.46 -8.04
C VAL A 23 5.92 -7.84 -8.57
N GLY A 24 5.68 -8.90 -7.77
CA GLY A 24 5.96 -10.28 -8.17
C GLY A 24 5.07 -10.75 -9.33
N PHE A 25 3.78 -10.41 -9.29
CA PHE A 25 2.81 -10.69 -10.35
C PHE A 25 3.21 -10.03 -11.68
N LEU A 26 3.64 -8.77 -11.63
CA LEU A 26 4.00 -7.99 -12.81
C LEU A 26 5.44 -8.26 -13.29
N LYS A 27 6.17 -9.13 -12.59
CA LYS A 27 7.52 -9.61 -12.97
C LYS A 27 8.52 -8.47 -13.19
N LEU A 28 8.39 -7.39 -12.41
CA LEU A 28 9.27 -6.23 -12.52
C LEU A 28 10.70 -6.58 -12.10
N ALA A 29 11.69 -6.06 -12.83
CA ALA A 29 13.08 -6.09 -12.38
C ALA A 29 13.18 -5.54 -10.96
N PHE A 30 14.03 -6.14 -10.11
CA PHE A 30 14.11 -5.85 -8.68
C PHE A 30 14.08 -4.35 -8.35
N TRP A 31 14.88 -3.55 -9.07
CA TRP A 31 14.95 -2.09 -8.87
C TRP A 31 13.68 -1.33 -9.29
N LYS A 32 13.01 -1.80 -10.35
CA LYS A 32 11.71 -1.26 -10.77
C LYS A 32 10.64 -1.58 -9.72
N GLY A 33 10.70 -2.76 -9.09
CA GLY A 33 9.80 -3.15 -8.01
C GLY A 33 9.93 -2.28 -6.76
N VAL A 34 11.17 -1.97 -6.35
CA VAL A 34 11.46 -1.06 -5.24
C VAL A 34 10.92 0.34 -5.51
N MET A 35 11.15 0.88 -6.73
CA MET A 35 10.59 2.18 -7.11
C MET A 35 9.06 2.16 -7.16
N ALA A 36 8.46 1.06 -7.63
CA ALA A 36 7.01 0.92 -7.66
C ALA A 36 6.39 1.00 -6.25
N ILE A 37 6.97 0.32 -5.24
CA ILE A 37 6.50 0.36 -3.84
C ILE A 37 6.48 1.79 -3.27
N ILE A 38 7.47 2.61 -3.62
CA ILE A 38 7.55 4.01 -3.14
C ILE A 38 6.58 4.92 -3.88
N ILE A 39 6.46 4.74 -5.20
CA ILE A 39 5.67 5.60 -6.07
C ILE A 39 4.16 5.33 -5.96
N TRP A 40 3.78 4.09 -5.68
CA TRP A 40 2.37 3.68 -5.64
C TRP A 40 1.45 4.42 -4.64
N PRO A 41 1.83 4.62 -3.36
CA PRO A 41 1.00 5.38 -2.42
C PRO A 41 0.67 6.79 -2.92
N TYR A 42 1.61 7.42 -3.62
CA TYR A 42 1.40 8.73 -4.24
C TYR A 42 0.30 8.66 -5.31
N TYR A 43 0.41 7.72 -6.26
CA TYR A 43 -0.62 7.56 -7.30
C TYR A 43 -1.99 7.23 -6.71
N ILE A 44 -2.08 6.30 -5.76
CA ILE A 44 -3.35 6.00 -5.08
C ILE A 44 -3.93 7.27 -4.44
N GLY A 45 -3.12 8.06 -3.73
CA GLY A 45 -3.57 9.33 -3.14
C GLY A 45 -4.13 10.30 -4.18
N THR A 46 -3.46 10.46 -5.32
CA THR A 46 -3.94 11.33 -6.41
C THR A 46 -5.25 10.85 -7.03
N TYR A 47 -5.39 9.54 -7.27
CA TYR A 47 -6.61 8.94 -7.82
C TYR A 47 -7.76 9.05 -6.82
N VAL A 48 -7.54 8.71 -5.55
CA VAL A 48 -8.56 8.80 -4.49
C VAL A 48 -8.98 10.25 -4.28
N SER A 49 -8.04 11.20 -4.28
CA SER A 49 -8.36 12.63 -4.21
C SER A 49 -9.24 13.06 -5.40
N THR A 50 -8.94 12.59 -6.60
CA THR A 50 -9.77 12.85 -7.79
C THR A 50 -11.17 12.25 -7.66
N LEU A 51 -11.32 11.06 -7.05
CA LEU A 51 -12.61 10.42 -6.82
C LEU A 51 -13.43 11.11 -5.73
N VAL A 52 -12.79 11.66 -4.70
CA VAL A 52 -13.45 12.41 -3.61
C VAL A 52 -13.96 13.78 -4.08
N GLN A 53 -13.32 14.37 -5.10
CA GLN A 53 -13.69 15.68 -5.65
C GLN A 53 -14.81 15.61 -6.70
N LYS A 54 -15.34 14.42 -6.99
CA LYS A 54 -16.37 14.17 -8.00
C LYS A 54 -17.69 13.78 -7.34
#